data_AF-A0A925DYI0-F1
#
_entry.id   AF-A0A925DYI0-F1
#
_cell.length_a   1.000
_cell.length_b   1.000
_cell.length_c   1.000
_cell.angle_alpha   90.00
_cell.angle_beta   90.00
_cell.angle_gamma   90.00
#
_symmetry.space_group_name_H-M   'P 1'
#
loop_
_entity.id
_entity.type
_entity.pdbx_description
1 polymer ?
#
loop_
_entity_poly.entity_id
_entity_poly.type
_entity_poly.pdbx_seq_one_letter_code
_entity_poly.pdbx_strand_id
1 'polypeptide(L)'
;MANYVVDPALLQPYLPYKTQLENFHGKIYLSLVGLQFFNTKVLGRSIPWHQNFEEVNLRFYVQPATGNLEETGVVFIKEIVRKPAITFIANKLYREKYSTMPMAHELKTVDEIALNYTWKFKNKWNKMQVTAQTETEAMQPGSEEDFIANHYYGYSKYNEHTTFQ
;
A
#
# COMPACT_ATOMS: atom_id res chain seq x y z
N MET A 1 -4.13 4.79 8.32
CA MET A 1 -4.37 4.76 6.86
C MET A 1 -5.22 5.98 6.51
N ALA A 2 -5.15 6.48 5.28
CA ALA A 2 -6.10 7.47 4.77
C ALA A 2 -6.74 6.97 3.48
N ASN A 3 -8.07 6.84 3.46
CA ASN A 3 -8.86 6.32 2.35
C ASN A 3 -9.58 7.46 1.63
N TYR A 4 -9.59 7.42 0.31
CA TYR A 4 -10.23 8.43 -0.54
C TYR A 4 -11.14 7.75 -1.55
N VAL A 5 -12.38 8.23 -1.66
CA VAL A 5 -13.25 7.86 -2.78
C VAL A 5 -12.83 8.69 -3.98
N VAL A 6 -12.55 8.03 -5.09
CA VAL A 6 -12.02 8.68 -6.30
C VAL A 6 -12.83 8.33 -7.54
N ASP A 7 -12.74 9.18 -8.56
CA ASP A 7 -13.27 8.87 -9.88
C ASP A 7 -12.53 7.65 -10.46
N PRO A 8 -13.23 6.57 -10.87
CA PRO A 8 -12.64 5.40 -11.50
C PRO A 8 -11.72 5.73 -12.68
N ALA A 9 -12.01 6.80 -13.43
CA ALA A 9 -11.22 7.24 -14.59
C ALA A 9 -9.76 7.58 -14.23
N LEU A 10 -9.51 8.04 -13.00
CA LEU A 10 -8.15 8.35 -12.52
C LEU A 10 -7.29 7.09 -12.36
N LEU A 11 -7.92 5.93 -12.16
CA LEU A 11 -7.24 4.66 -11.90
C LEU A 11 -7.06 3.81 -13.16
N GLN A 12 -7.85 4.05 -14.21
CA GLN A 12 -7.80 3.31 -15.48
C GLN A 12 -6.39 3.16 -16.07
N PRO A 13 -5.53 4.19 -16.09
CA PRO A 13 -4.17 4.05 -16.65
C PRO A 13 -3.30 3.04 -15.89
N TYR A 14 -3.62 2.78 -14.62
CA TYR A 14 -2.85 1.90 -13.75
C TYR A 14 -3.43 0.49 -13.64
N LEU A 15 -4.63 0.24 -14.18
CA LEU A 15 -5.34 -1.02 -14.06
C LEU A 15 -4.61 -2.15 -14.81
N PRO A 16 -4.22 -3.24 -14.14
CA PRO A 16 -3.60 -4.39 -14.78
C PRO A 16 -4.55 -5.15 -15.71
N TYR A 17 -3.99 -5.85 -16.69
CA TYR A 17 -4.74 -6.71 -17.60
C TYR A 17 -5.51 -7.80 -16.83
N LYS A 18 -6.74 -8.13 -17.28
CA LYS A 18 -7.63 -9.11 -16.62
C LYS A 18 -8.01 -8.78 -15.17
N THR A 19 -7.92 -7.53 -14.76
CA THR A 19 -8.45 -7.04 -13.48
C THR A 19 -9.52 -5.99 -13.72
N GLN A 20 -10.38 -5.77 -12.73
CA GLN A 20 -11.37 -4.70 -12.71
C GLN A 20 -11.31 -3.98 -11.37
N LEU A 21 -11.66 -2.70 -11.35
CA LEU A 21 -11.74 -1.93 -10.11
C LEU A 21 -12.80 -2.55 -9.20
N GLU A 22 -12.42 -2.78 -7.94
CA GLU A 22 -13.33 -3.35 -6.97
C GLU A 22 -14.26 -2.27 -6.41
N ASN A 23 -15.57 -2.54 -6.46
CA ASN A 23 -16.59 -1.60 -6.05
C ASN A 23 -17.13 -1.97 -4.67
N PHE A 24 -16.95 -1.08 -3.70
CA PHE A 24 -17.51 -1.22 -2.37
C PHE A 24 -18.70 -0.29 -2.20
N HIS A 25 -19.91 -0.83 -2.26
CA HIS A 25 -21.16 -0.07 -2.10
C HIS A 25 -21.25 1.20 -2.96
N GLY A 26 -20.86 1.10 -4.24
CA GLY A 26 -20.86 2.21 -5.19
C GLY A 26 -19.60 3.07 -5.16
N LYS A 27 -18.63 2.78 -4.29
CA LYS A 27 -17.41 3.58 -4.11
C LYS A 27 -16.17 2.84 -4.61
N ILE A 28 -15.27 3.58 -5.24
CA ILE A 28 -13.92 3.12 -5.59
C ILE A 28 -12.92 3.82 -4.68
N TYR A 29 -12.13 3.03 -3.96
CA TYR A 29 -11.19 3.54 -2.97
C TYR A 29 -9.76 3.59 -3.50
N LEU A 30 -9.09 4.67 -3.15
CA LEU A 30 -7.64 4.86 -3.22
C LEU A 30 -7.15 5.09 -1.79
N SER A 31 -6.16 4.31 -1.36
CA SER A 31 -5.65 4.35 0.00
C SER A 31 -4.18 4.76 0.04
N LEU A 32 -3.88 5.65 0.98
CA LEU A 32 -2.53 5.97 1.41
C LEU A 32 -2.25 5.23 2.71
N VAL A 33 -1.32 4.28 2.68
CA VAL A 33 -1.00 3.41 3.81
C VAL A 33 0.43 3.64 4.24
N GLY A 34 0.62 3.96 5.53
CA GLY A 34 1.92 4.01 6.16
C GLY A 34 2.16 2.71 6.93
N LEU A 35 3.29 2.07 6.69
CA LEU A 35 3.66 0.79 7.27
C LEU A 35 5.07 0.87 7.85
N GLN A 36 5.33 0.04 8.86
CA GLN A 36 6.67 -0.19 9.36
C GLN A 36 6.97 -1.68 9.29
N PHE A 37 7.94 -2.02 8.45
CA PHE A 37 8.42 -3.37 8.32
C PHE A 37 9.47 -3.65 9.40
N PHE A 38 9.40 -4.84 9.98
CA PHE A 38 10.36 -5.35 10.96
C PHE A 38 10.84 -6.74 10.54
N ASN A 39 12.13 -7.01 10.72
CA ASN A 39 12.74 -8.31 10.47
C ASN A 39 12.52 -8.84 9.03
N THR A 40 12.45 -7.94 8.05
CA THR A 40 12.21 -8.29 6.65
C THR A 40 13.28 -9.23 6.12
N LYS A 41 12.83 -10.32 5.49
CA LYS A 41 13.68 -11.30 4.81
C LYS A 41 13.36 -11.30 3.32
N VAL A 42 14.38 -11.22 2.50
CA VAL A 42 14.25 -11.36 1.05
C VAL A 42 14.75 -12.75 0.67
N LEU A 43 13.89 -13.56 0.03
CA LEU A 43 14.21 -14.96 -0.32
C LEU A 43 14.74 -15.77 0.88
N GLY A 44 14.15 -15.54 2.06
CA GLY A 44 14.53 -16.20 3.31
C GLY A 44 15.79 -15.65 3.99
N ARG A 45 16.47 -14.66 3.42
CA ARG A 45 17.71 -14.08 3.98
C ARG A 45 17.47 -12.70 4.58
N SER A 46 17.95 -12.50 5.81
CA SER A 46 18.04 -11.18 6.44
C SER A 46 19.15 -10.37 5.78
N ILE A 47 18.82 -9.19 5.25
CA ILE A 47 19.80 -8.29 4.65
C ILE A 47 20.24 -7.28 5.71
N PRO A 48 21.53 -7.22 6.10
CA PRO A 48 22.02 -6.25 7.06
C PRO A 48 21.60 -4.83 6.70
N TRP A 49 21.18 -4.03 7.69
CA TRP A 49 20.72 -2.65 7.52
C TRP A 49 19.42 -2.45 6.74
N HIS A 50 18.73 -3.53 6.33
CA HIS A 50 17.55 -3.47 5.45
C HIS A 50 16.37 -4.29 6.00
N GLN A 51 16.47 -4.78 7.23
CA GLN A 51 15.43 -5.58 7.88
C GLN A 51 14.26 -4.72 8.37
N ASN A 52 14.55 -3.51 8.85
CA ASN A 52 13.56 -2.60 9.38
C ASN A 52 13.53 -1.33 8.54
N PHE A 53 12.35 -0.95 8.04
CA PHE A 53 12.16 0.27 7.27
C PHE A 53 10.69 0.70 7.27
N GLU A 54 10.48 2.01 7.19
CA GLU A 54 9.19 2.62 6.91
C GLU A 54 8.85 2.60 5.41
N GLU A 55 7.56 2.48 5.12
CA GLU A 55 6.99 2.59 3.80
C GLU A 55 5.72 3.43 3.82
N VAL A 56 5.50 4.23 2.77
CA VAL A 56 4.18 4.80 2.46
C VAL A 56 3.78 4.34 1.07
N ASN A 57 2.71 3.57 0.95
CA ASN A 57 2.19 3.14 -0.34
C ASN A 57 0.87 3.82 -0.70
N LEU A 58 0.72 4.11 -1.99
CA LEU A 58 -0.48 4.60 -2.62
C LEU A 58 -1.03 3.47 -3.49
N ARG A 59 -2.17 2.93 -3.09
CA ARG A 59 -2.76 1.72 -3.69
C ARG A 59 -4.26 1.83 -3.89
N PHE A 60 -4.80 1.05 -4.81
CA PHE A 60 -6.24 0.89 -5.01
C PHE A 60 -6.60 -0.59 -5.12
N TYR A 61 -7.90 -0.88 -5.13
CA TYR A 61 -8.44 -2.23 -4.96
C TYR A 61 -8.99 -2.77 -6.27
N VAL A 62 -8.70 -4.05 -6.53
CA VAL A 62 -9.09 -4.74 -7.75
C VAL A 62 -9.56 -6.15 -7.46
N GLN A 63 -10.41 -6.64 -8.35
CA GLN A 63 -10.81 -8.04 -8.42
C GLN A 63 -10.46 -8.61 -9.80
N PRO A 64 -10.29 -9.94 -9.93
CA PRO A 64 -10.14 -10.58 -11.22
C PRO A 64 -11.35 -10.31 -12.13
N ALA A 65 -11.11 -10.09 -13.42
CA ALA A 65 -12.18 -9.94 -14.40
C ALA A 65 -13.01 -11.22 -14.59
N THR A 66 -12.53 -12.37 -14.10
CA THR A 66 -13.26 -13.63 -14.03
C THR A 66 -14.36 -13.63 -12.96
N GLY A 67 -14.30 -12.69 -12.00
CA GLY A 67 -15.26 -12.60 -10.89
C GLY A 67 -14.92 -13.46 -9.68
N ASN A 68 -13.74 -14.08 -9.61
CA ASN A 68 -13.32 -14.81 -8.40
C ASN A 68 -12.97 -13.82 -7.27
N LEU A 69 -13.88 -13.65 -6.31
CA LEU A 69 -13.71 -12.72 -5.19
C LEU A 69 -12.70 -13.19 -4.14
N GLU A 70 -12.29 -14.46 -4.15
CA GLU A 70 -11.23 -14.94 -3.26
C GLU A 70 -9.84 -14.42 -3.66
N GLU A 71 -9.72 -13.92 -4.90
CA GLU A 71 -8.50 -13.39 -5.49
C GLU A 71 -8.49 -11.85 -5.53
N THR A 72 -9.30 -11.18 -4.71
CA THR A 72 -9.25 -9.72 -4.61
C THR A 72 -7.88 -9.26 -4.11
N GLY A 73 -7.40 -8.16 -4.67
CA GLY A 73 -6.07 -7.67 -4.39
C GLY A 73 -5.94 -6.16 -4.49
N VAL A 74 -4.69 -5.72 -4.34
CA VAL A 74 -4.30 -4.32 -4.45
C VAL A 74 -3.40 -4.09 -5.64
N VAL A 75 -3.49 -2.89 -6.21
CA VAL A 75 -2.55 -2.40 -7.21
C VAL A 75 -1.82 -1.20 -6.62
N PHE A 76 -0.49 -1.30 -6.59
CA PHE A 76 0.36 -0.21 -6.14
C PHE A 76 0.59 0.79 -7.28
N ILE A 77 0.18 2.04 -7.07
CA ILE A 77 0.55 3.16 -7.95
C ILE A 77 1.96 3.61 -7.62
N LYS A 78 2.28 3.65 -6.32
CA LYS A 78 3.59 4.06 -5.84
C LYS A 78 3.85 3.50 -4.45
N GLU A 79 5.07 3.02 -4.24
CA GLU A 79 5.56 2.57 -2.94
C GLU A 79 6.77 3.41 -2.56
N ILE A 80 6.65 4.19 -1.49
CA ILE A 80 7.67 5.16 -1.07
C ILE A 80 8.45 4.56 0.08
N VAL A 81 9.75 4.33 -0.13
CA VAL A 81 10.66 3.76 0.87
C VAL A 81 11.91 4.63 1.03
N ARG A 82 12.53 4.58 2.23
CA ARG A 82 13.73 5.36 2.52
C ARG A 82 14.97 4.76 1.88
N LYS A 83 15.03 3.44 1.82
CA LYS A 83 16.26 2.68 1.56
C LYS A 83 16.37 2.33 0.07
N PRO A 84 17.33 2.92 -0.68
CA PRO A 84 17.47 2.67 -2.12
C PRO A 84 17.75 1.21 -2.46
N ALA A 85 18.43 0.47 -1.58
CA ALA A 85 18.71 -0.94 -1.82
C ALA A 85 17.44 -1.82 -1.75
N ILE A 86 16.42 -1.43 -0.97
CA ILE A 86 15.09 -2.09 -1.01
C ILE A 86 14.46 -1.85 -2.37
N THR A 87 14.43 -0.60 -2.84
CA THR A 87 13.93 -0.25 -4.18
C THR A 87 14.65 -1.04 -5.28
N PHE A 88 15.98 -1.18 -5.20
CA PHE A 88 16.75 -1.94 -6.19
C PHE A 88 16.40 -3.43 -6.19
N ILE A 89 16.31 -4.05 -5.01
CA ILE A 89 15.99 -5.47 -4.87
C ILE A 89 14.55 -5.75 -5.31
N ALA A 90 13.61 -4.91 -4.87
CA ALA A 90 12.20 -5.09 -5.14
C ALA A 90 11.85 -4.80 -6.61
N ASN A 91 12.41 -3.74 -7.21
CA ASN A 91 12.21 -3.46 -8.64
C ASN A 91 12.89 -4.52 -9.54
N LYS A 92 14.00 -5.12 -9.09
CA LYS A 92 14.72 -6.15 -9.86
C LYS A 92 14.06 -7.52 -9.79
N LEU A 93 13.48 -7.89 -8.65
CA LEU A 93 12.84 -9.20 -8.43
C LEU A 93 11.34 -9.19 -8.74
N TYR A 94 10.63 -8.14 -8.32
CA TYR A 94 9.16 -8.07 -8.35
C TYR A 94 8.61 -7.02 -9.35
N ARG A 95 9.48 -6.19 -9.94
CA ARG A 95 9.11 -5.09 -10.88
C ARG A 95 8.01 -4.17 -10.33
N GLU A 96 7.99 -4.00 -9.02
CA GLU A 96 7.06 -3.13 -8.31
C GLU A 96 7.41 -1.64 -8.53
N LYS A 97 6.51 -0.72 -8.15
CA LYS A 97 6.64 0.72 -8.45
C LYS A 97 7.29 1.46 -7.28
N TYR A 98 8.39 0.94 -6.76
CA TYR A 98 9.09 1.59 -5.66
C TYR A 98 9.80 2.85 -6.09
N SER A 99 9.67 3.88 -5.26
CA SER A 99 10.36 5.15 -5.38
C SER A 99 11.10 5.43 -4.07
N THR A 100 12.42 5.60 -4.16
CA THR A 100 13.20 6.00 -3.00
C THR A 100 13.04 7.50 -2.75
N MET A 101 12.58 7.87 -1.56
CA MET A 101 12.47 9.28 -1.14
C MET A 101 13.01 9.48 0.27
N PRO A 102 13.56 10.67 0.60
CA PRO A 102 13.79 11.04 1.99
C PRO A 102 12.48 10.94 2.77
N MET A 103 12.47 10.14 3.82
CA MET A 103 11.30 9.92 4.66
C MET A 103 11.69 9.69 6.12
N ALA A 104 10.74 9.91 7.01
CA ALA A 104 10.85 9.67 8.44
C ALA A 104 9.48 9.32 9.02
N HIS A 105 9.47 8.60 10.13
CA HIS A 105 8.28 8.36 10.93
C HIS A 105 8.52 8.77 12.38
N GLU A 106 7.43 9.09 13.09
CA GLU A 106 7.43 9.34 14.53
C GLU A 106 6.24 8.59 15.14
N LEU A 107 6.47 7.82 16.20
CA LEU A 107 5.45 7.08 16.94
C LEU A 107 5.57 7.45 18.42
N LYS A 108 4.45 7.85 19.03
CA LYS A 108 4.28 8.02 20.48
C LYS A 108 3.08 7.20 20.93
N THR A 109 3.22 6.52 22.05
CA THR A 109 2.22 5.56 22.56
C THR A 109 1.90 5.78 24.05
N VAL A 110 2.08 7.01 24.55
CA VAL A 110 1.74 7.36 25.93
C VAL A 110 0.30 7.86 25.93
N ASP A 111 -0.58 7.12 26.59
CA ASP A 111 -2.05 7.32 26.69
C ASP A 111 -2.83 7.17 25.36
N GLU A 112 -2.26 7.63 24.26
CA GLU A 112 -2.77 7.52 22.89
C GLU A 112 -1.67 7.07 21.93
N ILE A 113 -2.08 6.56 20.76
CA ILE A 113 -1.19 6.24 19.64
C ILE A 113 -1.17 7.45 18.70
N ALA A 114 -0.08 8.23 18.74
CA ALA A 114 0.18 9.29 17.78
C ALA A 114 1.27 8.84 16.79
N LEU A 115 0.89 8.69 15.52
CA LEU A 115 1.76 8.19 14.45
C LEU A 115 1.81 9.19 13.30
N ASN A 116 3.02 9.47 12.83
CA ASN A 116 3.28 10.39 11.73
C ASN A 116 4.27 9.77 10.75
N TYR A 117 3.98 9.90 9.45
CA TYR A 117 4.90 9.60 8.35
C TYR A 117 5.12 10.85 7.53
N THR A 118 6.37 11.13 7.16
CA THR A 118 6.76 12.26 6.33
C THR A 118 7.63 11.81 5.18
N TRP A 119 7.46 12.40 4.01
CA TRP A 119 8.31 12.12 2.84
C TRP A 119 8.48 13.35 1.95
N LYS A 120 9.64 13.47 1.29
CA LYS A 120 9.96 14.59 0.41
C LYS A 120 9.73 14.22 -1.05
N PHE A 121 8.73 14.81 -1.69
CA PHE A 121 8.42 14.64 -3.11
C PHE A 121 8.51 15.98 -3.84
N LYS A 122 9.26 16.02 -4.96
CA LYS A 122 9.49 17.25 -5.75
C LYS A 122 9.88 18.46 -4.89
N ASN A 123 10.84 18.28 -3.99
CA ASN A 123 11.30 19.27 -3.01
C ASN A 123 10.27 19.79 -2.00
N LYS A 124 9.09 19.19 -1.92
CA LYS A 124 8.06 19.51 -0.91
C LYS A 124 7.93 18.36 0.09
N TRP A 125 7.86 18.70 1.37
CA TRP A 125 7.54 17.74 2.43
C TRP A 125 6.04 17.48 2.45
N ASN A 126 5.67 16.21 2.44
CA ASN A 126 4.31 15.70 2.61
C ASN A 126 4.26 14.93 3.92
N LYS A 127 3.07 14.84 4.50
CA LYS A 127 2.86 14.11 5.76
C LYS A 127 1.53 13.37 5.77
N MET A 128 1.48 12.29 6.54
CA MET A 128 0.27 11.58 6.93
C MET A 128 0.36 11.33 8.44
N GLN A 129 -0.66 11.74 9.18
CA GLN A 129 -0.67 11.68 10.64
C GLN A 129 -2.01 11.13 11.14
N VAL A 130 -1.97 10.36 12.21
CA VAL A 130 -3.15 9.88 12.93
C VAL A 130 -2.89 9.93 14.44
N THR A 131 -3.93 10.24 15.20
CA THR A 131 -4.01 10.02 16.63
C THR A 131 -5.16 9.07 16.89
N ALA A 132 -4.92 7.98 17.61
CA ALA A 132 -5.90 6.95 17.92
C ALA A 132 -5.82 6.55 19.40
N GLN A 133 -6.93 6.05 19.94
CA GLN A 133 -6.94 5.45 21.27
C GLN A 133 -6.18 4.12 21.28
N THR A 134 -5.75 3.68 22.46
CA THR A 134 -5.03 2.41 22.65
C THR A 134 -5.97 1.20 22.74
N GLU A 135 -7.25 1.44 23.04
CA GLU A 135 -8.29 0.42 23.06
C GLU A 135 -8.57 -0.07 21.64
N THR A 136 -8.68 -1.39 21.48
CA THR A 136 -8.94 -2.02 20.19
C THR A 136 -10.37 -2.53 20.12
N GLU A 137 -11.01 -2.34 18.98
CA GLU A 137 -12.33 -2.88 18.69
C GLU A 137 -12.24 -3.98 17.63
N ALA A 138 -13.19 -4.92 17.69
CA ALA A 138 -13.31 -5.94 16.67
C ALA A 138 -13.79 -5.30 15.36
N MET A 139 -13.04 -5.56 14.28
CA MET A 139 -13.42 -5.17 12.93
C MET A 139 -14.75 -5.84 12.57
N GLN A 140 -15.72 -5.04 12.15
CA GLN A 140 -17.06 -5.53 11.84
C GLN A 140 -17.08 -6.15 10.44
N PRO A 141 -17.57 -7.39 10.24
CA PRO A 141 -17.67 -7.98 8.92
C PRO A 141 -18.51 -7.12 7.96
N GLY A 142 -18.01 -6.90 6.74
CA GLY A 142 -18.67 -6.08 5.72
C GLY A 142 -18.57 -4.56 5.92
N SER A 143 -17.77 -4.11 6.90
CA SER A 143 -17.44 -2.68 7.10
C SER A 143 -16.45 -2.15 6.06
N GLU A 144 -16.24 -0.82 6.03
CA GLU A 144 -15.19 -0.23 5.20
C GLU A 144 -13.82 -0.72 5.65
N GLU A 145 -13.58 -0.83 6.95
CA GLU A 145 -12.34 -1.31 7.53
C GLU A 145 -12.05 -2.76 7.11
N ASP A 146 -13.08 -3.61 7.17
CA ASP A 146 -13.03 -5.02 6.74
C ASP A 146 -12.70 -5.13 5.24
N PHE A 147 -13.38 -4.35 4.41
CA PHE A 147 -13.07 -4.27 2.99
C PHE A 147 -11.61 -3.87 2.76
N ILE A 148 -11.17 -2.76 3.34
CA ILE A 148 -9.83 -2.17 3.10
C ILE A 148 -8.67 -3.07 3.57
N ALA A 149 -8.92 -3.91 4.58
CA ALA A 149 -7.91 -4.78 5.19
C ALA A 149 -7.78 -6.15 4.49
N ASN A 150 -8.86 -6.68 3.90
CA ASN A 150 -8.92 -8.06 3.40
C ASN A 150 -8.54 -8.19 1.92
N HIS A 151 -7.33 -7.77 1.55
CA HIS A 151 -6.76 -7.94 0.22
C HIS A 151 -5.37 -8.57 0.31
N TYR A 152 -5.27 -9.84 -0.08
CA TYR A 152 -4.03 -10.62 0.09
C TYR A 152 -3.21 -10.76 -1.18
N TYR A 153 -3.76 -10.40 -2.34
CA TYR A 153 -3.08 -10.44 -3.63
C TYR A 153 -2.51 -9.07 -4.02
N GLY A 154 -1.34 -9.07 -4.67
CA GLY A 154 -0.77 -7.88 -5.29
C GLY A 154 -0.80 -8.02 -6.81
N TYR A 155 -1.43 -7.09 -7.51
CA TYR A 155 -1.46 -7.10 -8.98
C TYR A 155 -0.60 -5.97 -9.55
N SER A 156 0.28 -6.32 -10.48
CA SER A 156 1.16 -5.37 -11.16
C SER A 156 0.98 -5.42 -12.68
N LYS A 157 0.72 -4.25 -13.28
CA LYS A 157 0.62 -4.10 -14.75
C LYS A 157 2.01 -4.22 -15.38
N TYR A 158 2.23 -5.25 -16.19
CA TYR A 158 3.46 -5.40 -16.97
C TYR A 158 3.39 -4.66 -18.30
N ASN A 159 2.32 -4.94 -19.06
CA ASN A 159 1.97 -4.29 -20.30
C ASN A 159 0.44 -4.40 -20.50
N GLU A 160 -0.08 -3.99 -21.65
CA GLU A 160 -1.52 -4.02 -21.95
C GLU A 160 -2.14 -5.43 -21.98
N HIS A 161 -1.33 -6.50 -22.01
CA HIS A 161 -1.77 -7.89 -22.16
C HIS A 161 -1.17 -8.84 -21.11
N THR A 162 -0.49 -8.33 -20.08
CA THR A 162 0.22 -9.16 -19.09
C THR A 162 0.17 -8.51 -17.72
N THR A 163 -0.18 -9.34 -16.74
CA THR A 163 -0.26 -8.99 -15.32
C THR A 163 0.63 -9.93 -14.54
N PHE A 164 1.40 -9.38 -13.61
CA PHE A 164 2.07 -10.14 -12.56
C PHE A 164 1.19 -10.15 -11.31
N GLN A 165 1.10 -11.31 -10.68
CA GLN A 165 0.39 -11.60 -9.42
C GLN A 165 1.40 -12.15 -8.43
#